data_AF-A0A563UBZ6-F1
#
_entry.id   AF-A0A563UBZ6-F1
#
_cell.length_a   1.000
_cell.length_b   1.000
_cell.length_c   1.000
_cell.angle_alpha   90.00
_cell.angle_beta   90.00
_cell.angle_gamma   90.00
#
_symmetry.space_group_name_H-M   'P 1'
#
loop_
_entity.id
_entity.type
_entity.pdbx_description
1 polymer ?
#
loop_
_entity_poly.entity_id
_entity_poly.type
_entity_poly.pdbx_seq_one_letter_code
_entity_poly.pdbx_strand_id
1 'polypeptide(L)'
;MIAVGPKGDISFTHQQWIEAQKKEKLVFKSVRPVPGNEFIRIYDGTTAVVNLLINVNIMVDGRDLNIKVRRLEVYHKTSGNWCRVAGQGTEVDENLFPVNSK
;
A
#
# COMPACT_ATOMS: atom_id res chain seq x y z
N MET A 1 5.28 -7.64 -10.35
CA MET A 1 4.59 -7.24 -9.12
C MET A 1 3.11 -7.14 -9.45
N ILE A 2 2.26 -7.80 -8.68
CA ILE A 2 0.81 -7.60 -8.74
C ILE A 2 0.44 -6.46 -7.77
N ALA A 3 -0.26 -5.45 -8.26
CA ALA A 3 -0.79 -4.37 -7.41
C ALA A 3 -2.30 -4.30 -7.55
N VAL A 4 -2.99 -4.21 -6.41
CA VAL A 4 -4.43 -3.99 -6.35
C VAL A 4 -4.69 -2.55 -5.94
N GLY A 5 -5.36 -1.80 -6.81
CA GLY A 5 -5.77 -0.43 -6.60
C GLY A 5 -6.97 -0.30 -5.65
N PRO A 6 -7.32 0.93 -5.23
CA PRO A 6 -8.41 1.16 -4.28
C PRO A 6 -9.79 0.76 -4.82
N LYS A 7 -9.95 0.65 -6.15
CA LYS A 7 -11.19 0.20 -6.80
C LYS A 7 -11.22 -1.33 -7.00
N GLY A 8 -10.20 -2.05 -6.52
CA GLY A 8 -10.02 -3.48 -6.78
C GLY A 8 -9.45 -3.79 -8.17
N ASP A 9 -9.07 -2.77 -8.95
CA ASP A 9 -8.39 -2.93 -10.23
C ASP A 9 -7.01 -3.56 -10.04
N ILE A 10 -6.67 -4.51 -10.91
CA ILE A 10 -5.44 -5.30 -10.80
C ILE A 10 -4.45 -4.87 -11.88
N SER A 11 -3.27 -4.46 -11.45
CA SER A 11 -2.10 -4.26 -12.29
C SER A 11 -1.16 -5.45 -12.14
N PHE A 12 -0.88 -6.16 -13.24
CA PHE A 12 0.04 -7.30 -13.27
C PHE A 12 1.49 -6.89 -13.52
N THR A 13 1.72 -5.67 -13.99
CA THR A 13 3.05 -5.10 -14.23
C THR A 13 3.21 -3.74 -13.56
N HIS A 14 4.47 -3.34 -13.34
CA HIS A 14 4.78 -2.00 -12.83
C HIS A 14 4.30 -0.90 -13.78
N GLN A 15 4.40 -1.13 -15.10
CA GLN A 15 3.91 -0.18 -16.10
C GLN A 15 2.39 -0.01 -16.01
N GLN A 16 1.63 -1.11 -15.91
CA GLN A 16 0.17 -1.03 -15.73
C GLN A 16 -0.20 -0.23 -14.48
N TRP A 17 0.53 -0.45 -13.38
CA TRP A 17 0.32 0.28 -12.13
C TRP A 17 0.61 1.78 -12.26
N ILE A 18 1.65 2.17 -13.03
CA ILE A 18 1.94 3.58 -13.33
C ILE A 18 0.84 4.20 -14.20
N GLU A 19 0.41 3.51 -15.26
CA GLU A 19 -0.62 4.03 -16.16
C GLU A 19 -1.98 4.18 -15.46
N ALA A 20 -2.33 3.28 -14.54
CA ALA A 20 -3.52 3.40 -13.71
C ALA A 20 -3.49 4.70 -12.86
N GLN A 21 -2.36 5.02 -12.24
CA GLN A 21 -2.22 6.27 -11.46
C GLN A 21 -2.33 7.52 -12.34
N LYS A 22 -1.70 7.51 -13.53
CA LYS A 22 -1.79 8.63 -14.47
C LYS A 22 -3.24 8.88 -14.92
N LYS A 23 -4.00 7.81 -15.18
CA LYS A 23 -5.41 7.91 -15.59
C LYS A 23 -6.27 8.64 -14.53
N GLU A 24 -5.99 8.40 -13.26
CA GLU A 24 -6.68 9.05 -12.14
C GLU A 24 -6.09 10.43 -11.77
N LYS A 25 -5.08 10.90 -12.51
CA LYS A 25 -4.29 12.10 -12.19
C LYS A 25 -3.80 12.08 -10.74
N LEU A 26 -3.43 10.90 -10.26
CA LEU A 26 -3.05 10.68 -8.86
C LEU A 26 -1.60 11.13 -8.65
N VAL A 27 -1.39 11.96 -7.64
CA VAL A 27 -0.06 12.39 -7.19
C VAL A 27 0.09 12.11 -5.70
N PHE A 28 1.11 11.35 -5.33
CA PHE A 28 1.50 11.19 -3.93
C PHE A 28 2.25 12.43 -3.45
N LYS A 29 1.71 13.13 -2.45
CA LYS A 29 2.37 14.26 -1.79
C LYS A 29 3.23 13.81 -0.61
N SER A 30 2.71 12.87 0.19
CA SER A 30 3.49 12.24 1.26
C SER A 30 2.92 10.89 1.64
N VAL A 31 3.79 9.95 1.99
CA VAL A 31 3.43 8.65 2.56
C VAL A 31 4.26 8.46 3.82
N ARG A 32 3.62 8.21 4.96
CA ARG A 32 4.31 8.03 6.25
C ARG A 32 3.74 6.83 6.99
N PRO A 33 4.58 5.90 7.48
CA PRO A 33 4.12 4.86 8.39
C PRO A 33 3.60 5.48 9.68
N VAL A 34 2.56 4.84 10.25
CA VAL A 34 2.09 5.14 11.60
C VAL A 34 2.89 4.25 12.56
N PRO A 35 3.72 4.83 13.45
CA PRO A 35 4.59 4.04 14.32
C PRO A 35 3.82 3.01 15.16
N GLY A 36 4.41 1.83 15.33
CA GLY A 36 3.83 0.74 16.14
C GLY A 36 2.73 -0.05 15.42
N ASN A 37 2.55 0.17 14.12
CA ASN A 37 1.59 -0.55 13.29
C ASN A 37 2.26 -1.35 12.17
N GLU A 38 3.56 -1.59 12.27
CA GLU A 38 4.36 -2.37 11.34
C GLU A 38 4.49 -3.82 11.82
N PHE A 39 3.94 -4.75 11.07
CA PHE A 39 3.98 -6.18 11.35
C PHE A 39 4.67 -6.90 10.21
N ILE A 40 5.66 -7.73 10.53
CA ILE A 40 6.40 -8.52 9.56
C ILE A 40 6.34 -9.99 9.97
N ARG A 41 5.98 -10.86 9.02
CA ARG A 41 6.09 -12.31 9.14
C ARG A 41 7.01 -12.82 8.05
N ILE A 42 8.02 -13.58 8.45
CA ILE A 42 8.96 -14.24 7.52
C ILE A 42 8.62 -15.73 7.49
N TYR A 43 8.51 -16.27 6.29
CA TYR A 43 8.26 -17.68 6.01
C TYR A 43 9.46 -18.25 5.26
N ASP A 44 9.97 -19.39 5.74
CA ASP A 44 11.04 -20.17 5.12
C ASP A 44 12.30 -19.37 4.75
N GLY A 45 12.53 -18.24 5.42
CA GLY A 45 13.63 -17.31 5.15
C GLY A 45 13.61 -16.63 3.78
N THR A 46 12.61 -16.89 2.94
CA THR A 46 12.56 -16.47 1.53
C THR A 46 11.30 -15.70 1.17
N THR A 47 10.26 -15.74 1.98
CA THR A 47 9.03 -14.96 1.78
C THR A 47 8.78 -14.09 3.00
N ALA A 48 8.37 -12.84 2.78
CA ALA A 48 7.93 -11.96 3.84
C ALA A 48 6.56 -11.38 3.51
N VAL A 49 5.68 -11.40 4.50
CA VAL A 49 4.40 -10.67 4.49
C VAL A 49 4.56 -9.48 5.41
N VAL A 50 4.41 -8.28 4.85
CA VAL A 50 4.50 -7.01 5.56
C VAL A 50 3.12 -6.41 5.62
N ASN A 51 2.67 -6.06 6.82
CA ASN A 51 1.47 -5.30 7.04
C ASN A 51 1.83 -3.99 7.76
N LEU A 52 1.40 -2.85 7.23
CA LEU A 52 1.65 -1.57 7.86
C LEU A 52 0.46 -0.62 7.72
N LEU A 53 0.27 0.23 8.72
CA LEU A 53 -0.64 1.37 8.61
C LEU A 53 0.14 2.58 8.13
N ILE A 54 -0.38 3.28 7.13
CA ILE A 54 0.24 4.48 6.58
C ILE A 54 -0.77 5.63 6.54
N ASN A 55 -0.27 6.83 6.80
CA ASN A 55 -0.96 8.08 6.45
C ASN A 55 -0.49 8.49 5.05
N VAL A 56 -1.45 8.77 4.17
CA VAL A 56 -1.21 9.08 2.76
C VAL A 56 -1.89 10.39 2.43
N ASN A 57 -1.08 11.38 2.05
CA ASN A 57 -1.57 12.60 1.43
C ASN A 57 -1.41 12.45 -0.08
N ILE A 58 -2.53 12.48 -0.80
CA ILE A 58 -2.58 12.38 -2.26
C ILE A 58 -3.40 13.53 -2.82
N MET A 59 -3.10 13.88 -4.06
CA MET A 59 -3.99 14.66 -4.91
C MET A 59 -4.60 13.73 -5.95
N VAL A 60 -5.92 13.79 -6.12
CA VAL A 60 -6.66 13.06 -7.16
C VAL A 60 -7.53 14.06 -7.90
N ASP A 61 -7.31 14.20 -9.21
CA ASP A 61 -8.02 15.15 -10.07
C ASP A 61 -8.12 16.58 -9.48
N GLY A 62 -6.99 17.07 -8.94
CA GLY A 62 -6.90 18.41 -8.34
C GLY A 62 -7.46 18.54 -6.92
N ARG A 63 -8.00 17.48 -6.33
CA ARG A 63 -8.51 17.46 -4.94
C ARG A 63 -7.51 16.82 -4.01
N ASP A 64 -7.23 17.49 -2.90
CA ASP A 64 -6.39 16.95 -1.85
C ASP A 64 -7.18 16.01 -0.93
N LEU A 65 -6.59 14.85 -0.68
CA LEU A 65 -7.12 13.83 0.22
C LEU A 65 -6.03 13.41 1.20
N ASN A 66 -6.41 13.32 2.47
CA ASN A 66 -5.62 12.69 3.52
C ASN A 66 -6.36 11.43 3.94
N ILE A 67 -5.78 10.28 3.63
CA ILE A 67 -6.36 8.97 3.90
C ILE A 67 -5.41 8.13 4.72
N LYS A 68 -5.99 7.24 5.53
CA LYS A 68 -5.26 6.20 6.23
C LYS A 68 -5.43 4.90 5.46
N VAL A 69 -4.34 4.19 5.22
CA VAL A 69 -4.35 2.95 4.43
C VAL A 69 -3.65 1.84 5.19
N ARG A 70 -4.30 0.68 5.32
CA ARG A 70 -3.65 -0.56 5.72
C ARG A 70 -3.05 -1.20 4.47
N ARG A 71 -1.72 -1.26 4.41
CA ARG A 71 -0.96 -1.90 3.34
C ARG A 71 -0.68 -3.34 3.71
N LEU A 72 -0.93 -4.24 2.78
CA LEU A 72 -0.44 -5.61 2.80
C LEU A 72 0.49 -5.79 1.62
N GLU A 73 1.72 -6.20 1.87
CA GLU A 73 2.75 -6.37 0.86
C GLU A 73 3.41 -7.73 1.01
N VAL A 74 3.71 -8.36 -0.13
CA VAL A 74 4.40 -9.64 -0.17
C VAL A 74 5.73 -9.44 -0.86
N TYR A 75 6.77 -9.96 -0.23
CA TYR A 75 8.14 -9.91 -0.71
C TYR A 75 8.69 -11.32 -0.87
N HIS A 76 9.40 -11.56 -1.97
CA HIS A 76 10.22 -12.74 -2.16
C HIS A 76 11.70 -12.34 -2.13
N LYS A 77 12.52 -13.17 -1.50
CA LYS A 77 13.96 -13.00 -1.44
C LYS A 77 14.61 -13.72 -2.63
N THR A 78 15.19 -12.95 -3.54
CA THR A 78 15.90 -13.47 -4.71
C THR A 78 17.34 -12.97 -4.68
N SER A 79 18.30 -13.88 -4.82
CA SER A 79 19.74 -13.54 -4.81
C SER A 79 20.15 -12.68 -3.62
N GLY A 80 19.63 -13.00 -2.43
CA GLY A 80 19.91 -12.28 -1.19
C GLY A 80 19.08 -11.00 -0.96
N ASN A 81 18.36 -10.50 -1.97
CA ASN A 81 17.62 -9.24 -1.91
C ASN A 81 16.10 -9.47 -1.82
N TRP A 82 15.42 -8.65 -1.03
CA TRP A 82 13.95 -8.68 -0.95
C TRP A 82 13.33 -7.87 -2.07
N CYS A 83 12.47 -8.50 -2.87
CA CYS A 83 11.73 -7.87 -3.95
C CYS A 83 10.23 -7.94 -3.66
N ARG A 84 9.53 -6.79 -3.73
CA ARG A 84 8.07 -6.75 -3.58
C ARG A 84 7.42 -7.43 -4.79
N VAL A 85 6.72 -8.53 -4.56
CA VAL A 85 6.04 -9.31 -5.61
C VAL A 85 4.54 -9.03 -5.66
N ALA A 86 3.94 -8.60 -4.55
CA ALA A 86 2.54 -8.17 -4.53
C ALA A 86 2.29 -7.05 -3.51
N GLY A 87 1.23 -6.27 -3.71
CA GLY A 87 0.77 -5.31 -2.72
C GLY A 87 -0.65 -4.82 -2.93
N GLN A 88 -1.35 -4.60 -1.83
CA GLN A 88 -2.69 -4.02 -1.78
C GLN A 88 -2.75 -2.96 -0.68
N GLY A 89 -3.56 -1.92 -0.90
CA GLY A 89 -3.94 -0.97 0.14
C GLY A 89 -5.45 -1.02 0.36
N THR A 90 -5.86 -1.08 1.63
CA THR A 90 -7.25 -0.90 2.03
C THR A 90 -7.35 0.41 2.78
N GLU A 91 -8.21 1.32 2.29
CA GLU A 91 -8.53 2.54 3.02
C GLU A 91 -9.19 2.20 4.36
N VAL A 92 -8.77 2.90 5.42
CA VAL A 92 -9.34 2.79 6.75
C VAL A 92 -10.20 4.01 6.98
N ASP A 93 -11.51 3.83 6.95
CA ASP A 93 -12.46 4.86 7.37
C ASP A 93 -12.48 4.91 8.90
N GLU A 94 -11.75 5.86 9.48
CA GLU A 94 -11.68 6.00 10.94
C GLU A 94 -12.96 6.54 11.57
N ASN A 95 -13.90 7.07 10.79
CA ASN A 95 -15.22 7.45 11.32
C ASN A 95 -16.07 6.21 11.60
N LEU A 96 -15.87 5.14 10.84
CA LEU A 96 -16.57 3.86 11.00
C LEU A 96 -15.76 2.85 11.82
N PHE A 97 -14.43 2.83 11.64
CA PHE A 97 -13.52 1.82 12.20
C PHE A 97 -12.26 2.48 12.80
N PRO A 98 -12.36 3.12 13.97
CA PRO A 98 -11.24 3.82 14.59
C PRO A 98 -10.10 2.87 14.97
N VAL A 99 -8.88 3.16 14.51
CA VAL A 99 -7.70 2.31 14.74
C VAL A 99 -7.16 2.44 16.18
N ASN A 100 -7.36 3.59 16.79
CA ASN A 100 -6.98 3.87 18.18
C ASN A 100 -8.24 3.95 19.05
N SER A 101 -8.91 2.82 19.23
CA SER A 101 -9.93 2.70 20.27
C SER A 101 -9.20 2.53 21.60
N LYS A 102 -8.95 3.63 22.32
CA LYS A 102 -8.77 3.56 23.77
C LYS A 102 -10.14 3.46 24.42
#